data_AF-A0A3N5ZK86-F1
#
_entry.id   AF-A0A3N5ZK86-F1
#
_cell.length_a   1.000
_cell.length_b   1.000
_cell.length_c   1.000
_cell.angle_alpha   90.00
_cell.angle_beta   90.00
_cell.angle_gamma   90.00
#
_symmetry.space_group_name_H-M   'P 1'
#
loop_
_entity.id
_entity.type
_entity.pdbx_description
1 polymer ?
#
loop_
_entity_poly.entity_id
_entity_poly.type
_entity_poly.pdbx_seq_one_letter_code
_entity_poly.pdbx_strand_id
1 'polypeptide(L)'
;MAKPGTYRLAGVLLFLLAAIALIVYSGLNVNADDDLQIWVGDKKSTVDSRDNQRRTYFELKDIVEILGLGFQENGNEATVSGPRGQLGLTGNRPLVRFKDEYILLNQLIWRRKEKEWYVPEDFLQKALPAILAQRLERQATRSYRVFPLEQNRVQVEVTNFPDHVRLTFTQTQTAPIRVQEFQDSIRVDFGDYLVVPAMPSVRPDNRIVKGIQFD
;
A
#
# COMPACT_ATOMS: atom_id res chain seq x y z
N MET A 1 -1.79 45.61 62.40
CA MET A 1 -0.43 45.16 62.04
C MET A 1 -0.53 43.80 61.33
N ALA A 2 -0.48 43.78 59.99
CA ALA A 2 -0.50 42.54 59.22
C ALA A 2 0.93 42.02 59.03
N LYS A 3 1.19 40.75 59.36
CA LYS A 3 2.53 40.13 59.31
C LYS A 3 3.01 40.02 57.85
N PRO A 4 4.20 40.56 57.50
CA PRO A 4 4.70 40.62 56.12
C PRO A 4 5.35 39.32 55.60
N GLY A 5 4.93 38.16 56.10
CA GLY A 5 5.56 36.86 55.80
C GLY A 5 4.69 35.87 55.00
N THR A 6 3.37 36.05 54.97
CA THR A 6 2.44 35.06 54.40
C THR A 6 2.29 35.18 52.88
N TYR A 7 2.42 36.38 52.32
CA TYR A 7 2.27 36.61 50.88
C TYR A 7 3.40 35.99 50.04
N ARG A 8 4.61 35.86 50.59
CA ARG A 8 5.75 35.24 49.90
C ARG A 8 5.61 33.71 49.80
N LEU A 9 5.13 33.07 50.86
CA LEU A 9 4.87 31.63 50.87
C LEU A 9 3.69 31.26 49.96
N ALA A 10 2.63 32.07 49.96
CA ALA A 10 1.49 31.85 49.07
C ALA A 10 1.88 31.98 47.58
N GLY A 11 2.73 32.94 47.22
CA GLY A 11 3.22 33.11 45.85
C GLY A 11 4.07 31.92 45.36
N VAL A 12 4.96 31.40 46.21
CA VAL A 12 5.79 30.23 45.88
C VAL A 12 4.94 28.98 45.71
N LEU A 13 3.94 28.77 46.57
CA LEU A 13 3.04 27.63 46.48
C LEU A 13 2.20 27.65 45.20
N LEU A 14 1.72 28.84 44.82
CA LEU A 14 0.92 29.03 43.61
C LEU A 14 1.76 28.85 42.34
N PHE A 15 3.03 29.26 42.36
CA PHE A 15 3.97 29.01 41.28
C PHE A 15 4.32 27.52 41.13
N LEU A 16 4.52 26.81 42.25
CA LEU A 16 4.73 25.36 42.25
C LEU A 16 3.50 24.59 41.73
N LEU A 17 2.29 24.98 42.15
CA LEU A 17 1.05 24.39 41.65
C LEU A 17 0.86 24.67 40.15
N ALA A 18 1.17 25.88 39.69
CA ALA A 18 1.12 26.22 38.26
C ALA A 18 2.16 25.44 37.44
N ALA A 19 3.38 25.26 37.97
CA ALA A 19 4.43 24.47 37.30
C ALA A 19 4.07 22.98 37.23
N ILE A 20 3.51 22.41 38.31
CA ILE A 20 3.01 21.03 38.31
C ILE A 20 1.83 20.88 37.35
N ALA A 21 0.88 21.84 37.34
CA ALA A 21 -0.21 21.84 36.38
C ALA A 21 0.31 21.93 34.94
N LEU A 22 1.34 22.73 34.66
CA LEU A 22 1.96 22.82 33.34
C LEU A 22 2.61 21.50 32.92
N ILE A 23 3.31 20.82 33.84
CA ILE A 23 3.94 19.51 33.59
C ILE A 23 2.88 18.42 33.36
N VAL A 24 1.79 18.42 34.13
CA VAL A 24 0.67 17.48 33.93
C VAL A 24 -0.07 17.77 32.63
N TYR A 25 -0.26 19.04 32.26
CA TYR A 25 -0.93 19.42 31.01
C TYR A 25 -0.06 19.14 29.77
N SER A 26 1.27 19.32 29.87
CA SER A 26 2.20 18.96 28.79
C SER A 26 2.49 17.46 28.72
N GLY A 27 2.35 16.73 29.82
CA GLY A 27 2.43 15.26 29.87
C GLY A 27 1.16 14.52 29.41
N LEU A 28 0.05 15.25 29.18
CA LEU A 28 -1.23 14.71 28.69
C LEU A 28 -1.43 14.84 27.18
N ASN A 29 -0.40 15.26 26.43
CA ASN A 29 -0.30 14.85 25.02
C ASN A 29 0.11 13.37 24.96
N VAL A 30 -0.77 12.52 25.50
CA VAL A 30 -0.89 11.15 25.04
C VAL A 30 -1.23 11.30 23.56
N ASN A 31 -0.26 11.05 22.69
CA ASN A 31 -0.53 10.90 21.27
C ASN A 31 -1.62 9.84 21.18
N ALA A 32 -2.88 10.26 21.01
CA ALA A 32 -3.88 9.37 20.48
C ALA A 32 -3.26 8.87 19.18
N ASP A 33 -2.98 7.58 19.13
CA ASP A 33 -2.38 6.94 17.97
C ASP A 33 -3.33 7.24 16.81
N ASP A 34 -2.95 8.16 15.92
CA ASP A 34 -3.80 8.57 14.82
C ASP A 34 -4.03 7.35 13.95
N ASP A 35 -5.21 6.75 14.02
CA ASP A 35 -5.55 5.59 13.20
C ASP A 35 -5.46 5.93 11.71
N LEU A 36 -5.17 4.91 10.90
CA LEU A 36 -5.07 5.08 9.46
C LEU A 36 -6.46 5.26 8.85
N GLN A 37 -6.61 6.29 8.03
CA GLN A 37 -7.85 6.57 7.31
C GLN A 37 -7.73 6.14 5.85
N ILE A 38 -8.71 5.35 5.38
CA ILE A 38 -8.81 4.95 3.98
C ILE A 38 -10.15 5.43 3.42
N TRP A 39 -10.09 6.22 2.35
CA TRP A 39 -11.24 6.74 1.64
C TRP A 39 -11.50 5.91 0.38
N VAL A 40 -12.67 5.29 0.27
CA VAL A 40 -13.13 4.56 -0.92
C VAL A 40 -14.36 5.29 -1.47
N GLY A 41 -14.20 5.99 -2.59
CA GLY A 41 -15.21 6.95 -3.04
C GLY A 41 -15.40 8.07 -2.01
N ASP A 42 -16.62 8.19 -1.47
CA ASP A 42 -16.96 9.13 -0.39
C ASP A 42 -16.98 8.46 1.01
N LYS A 43 -16.80 7.14 1.06
CA LYS A 43 -16.82 6.39 2.33
C LYS A 43 -15.44 6.47 2.98
N LYS A 44 -15.40 7.06 4.17
CA LYS A 44 -14.25 7.02 5.08
C LYS A 44 -14.30 5.76 5.94
N SER A 45 -13.20 5.02 6.00
CA SER A 45 -13.02 3.89 6.91
C SER A 45 -11.74 4.09 7.73
N THR A 46 -11.73 3.55 8.94
CA THR A 46 -10.59 3.61 9.86
C THR A 46 -9.97 2.22 9.95
N VAL A 47 -8.64 2.18 9.99
CA VAL A 47 -7.83 0.98 10.20
C VAL A 47 -7.14 1.13 11.54
N ASP A 48 -7.36 0.16 12.42
CA ASP A 48 -6.81 0.18 13.77
C ASP A 48 -5.28 0.22 13.72
N SER A 49 -4.72 1.15 14.50
CA SER A 49 -3.27 1.29 14.65
C SER A 49 -2.79 0.73 15.97
N ARG A 50 -1.56 0.20 15.97
CA ARG A 50 -0.87 -0.22 17.18
C ARG A 50 0.60 0.10 17.14
N ASP A 51 1.10 0.60 18.26
CA ASP A 51 2.52 0.78 18.46
C ASP A 51 3.22 -0.51 18.94
N ASN A 52 4.33 -0.83 18.30
CA ASN A 52 5.28 -1.85 18.72
C ASN A 52 6.70 -1.30 18.57
N GLN A 53 7.45 -1.23 19.67
CA GLN A 53 8.83 -0.68 19.70
C GLN A 53 8.94 0.74 19.12
N ARG A 54 8.00 1.63 19.46
CA ARG A 54 7.90 3.03 18.96
C ARG A 54 7.71 3.12 17.44
N ARG A 55 7.14 2.09 16.84
CA ARG A 55 6.74 2.06 15.43
C ARG A 55 5.27 1.74 15.36
N THR A 56 4.54 2.51 14.58
CA THR A 56 3.11 2.32 14.37
C THR A 56 2.90 1.32 13.24
N TYR A 57 2.04 0.35 13.50
CA TYR A 57 1.58 -0.62 12.54
C TYR A 57 0.06 -0.56 12.40
N PHE A 58 -0.44 -1.08 11.30
CA PHE A 58 -1.85 -1.05 10.95
C PHE A 58 -2.40 -2.47 10.81
N GLU A 59 -3.61 -2.68 11.31
CA GLU A 59 -4.26 -3.98 11.26
C GLU A 59 -4.51 -4.40 9.81
N LEU A 60 -3.86 -5.50 9.39
CA LEU A 60 -3.96 -5.98 8.02
C LEU A 60 -5.39 -6.41 7.69
N LYS A 61 -6.10 -6.95 8.68
CA LYS A 61 -7.47 -7.42 8.53
C LYS A 61 -8.41 -6.28 8.11
N ASP A 62 -8.30 -5.11 8.74
CA ASP A 62 -9.12 -3.95 8.37
C ASP A 62 -8.79 -3.47 6.95
N ILE A 63 -7.50 -3.44 6.60
CA ILE A 63 -7.06 -3.05 5.25
C ILE A 63 -7.67 -3.96 4.19
N VAL A 64 -7.61 -5.29 4.39
CA VAL A 64 -8.16 -6.24 3.42
C VAL A 64 -9.69 -6.13 3.32
N GLU A 65 -10.38 -5.92 4.45
CA GLU A 65 -11.84 -5.76 4.46
C GLU A 65 -12.29 -4.46 3.76
N ILE A 66 -11.62 -3.34 4.05
CA ILE A 66 -11.93 -2.04 3.44
C ILE A 66 -11.71 -2.07 1.93
N LEU A 67 -10.65 -2.73 1.47
CA LEU A 67 -10.28 -2.80 0.05
C LEU A 67 -10.90 -3.98 -0.69
N GLY A 68 -11.69 -4.83 -0.02
CA GLY A 68 -12.33 -6.00 -0.63
C GLY A 68 -11.33 -7.06 -1.11
N LEU A 69 -10.24 -7.27 -0.36
CA LEU A 69 -9.19 -8.24 -0.66
C LEU A 69 -9.42 -9.56 0.07
N GLY A 70 -8.92 -10.65 -0.50
CA GLY A 70 -8.90 -11.95 0.16
C GLY A 70 -7.77 -12.04 1.18
N PHE A 71 -8.00 -12.71 2.31
CA PHE A 71 -6.98 -12.99 3.32
C PHE A 71 -7.05 -14.46 3.76
N GLN A 72 -5.91 -15.12 3.76
CA GLN A 72 -5.75 -16.49 4.25
C GLN A 72 -4.50 -16.58 5.13
N GLU A 73 -4.59 -17.30 6.24
CA GLU A 73 -3.48 -17.52 7.17
C GLU A 73 -3.18 -19.01 7.27
N ASN A 74 -1.89 -19.36 7.26
CA ASN A 74 -1.41 -20.71 7.52
C ASN A 74 -0.13 -20.65 8.38
N GLY A 75 -0.26 -20.95 9.66
CA GLY A 75 0.89 -20.91 10.58
C GLY A 75 1.52 -19.52 10.56
N ASN A 76 2.84 -19.42 10.33
CA ASN A 76 3.55 -18.13 10.29
C ASN A 76 3.53 -17.42 8.94
N GLU A 77 2.63 -17.83 8.05
CA GLU A 77 2.47 -17.26 6.72
C GLU A 77 1.05 -16.75 6.54
N ALA A 78 0.92 -15.66 5.79
CA ALA A 78 -0.36 -15.12 5.38
C ALA A 78 -0.33 -14.76 3.90
N THR A 79 -1.46 -14.92 3.22
CA THR A 79 -1.64 -14.56 1.82
C THR A 79 -2.73 -13.51 1.71
N VAL A 80 -2.40 -12.39 1.06
CA VAL A 80 -3.37 -11.36 0.69
C VAL A 80 -3.60 -11.44 -0.82
N SER A 81 -4.84 -11.67 -1.23
CA SER A 81 -5.21 -11.84 -2.64
C SER A 81 -5.99 -10.63 -3.14
N GLY A 82 -5.56 -10.06 -4.25
CA GLY A 82 -6.25 -8.97 -4.94
C GLY A 82 -6.45 -9.28 -6.42
N PRO A 83 -7.12 -8.38 -7.16
CA PRO A 83 -7.41 -8.59 -8.58
C PRO A 83 -6.19 -8.85 -9.46
N ARG A 84 -5.01 -8.32 -9.12
CA ARG A 84 -3.78 -8.43 -9.93
C ARG A 84 -2.80 -9.50 -9.44
N GLY A 85 -3.17 -10.26 -8.41
CA GLY A 85 -2.34 -11.35 -7.88
C GLY A 85 -2.39 -11.46 -6.37
N GLN A 86 -1.35 -12.07 -5.80
CA GLN A 86 -1.29 -12.38 -4.37
C GLN A 86 0.05 -11.97 -3.76
N LEU A 87 -0.01 -11.45 -2.53
CA LEU A 87 1.14 -11.15 -1.68
C LEU A 87 1.28 -12.26 -0.64
N GLY A 88 2.49 -12.84 -0.55
CA GLY A 88 2.88 -13.74 0.51
C GLY A 88 3.60 -12.99 1.62
N LEU A 89 3.11 -13.10 2.85
CA LEU A 89 3.67 -12.47 4.04
C LEU A 89 4.19 -13.56 4.97
N THR A 90 5.34 -13.31 5.59
CA THR A 90 5.88 -14.16 6.65
C THR A 90 6.03 -13.33 7.92
N GLY A 91 5.52 -13.83 9.04
CA GLY A 91 5.56 -13.12 10.31
C GLY A 91 7.00 -12.80 10.75
N ASN A 92 7.21 -11.59 11.27
CA ASN A 92 8.49 -11.06 11.73
C ASN A 92 9.57 -10.94 10.63
N ARG A 93 9.17 -10.83 9.36
CA ARG A 93 10.09 -10.54 8.25
C ARG A 93 9.73 -9.22 7.57
N PRO A 94 10.71 -8.47 7.03
CA PRO A 94 10.45 -7.26 6.26
C PRO A 94 10.29 -7.56 4.76
N LEU A 95 9.93 -8.80 4.41
CA LEU A 95 9.88 -9.27 3.03
C LEU A 95 8.45 -9.69 2.70
N VAL A 96 7.93 -9.14 1.61
CA VAL A 96 6.66 -9.55 1.02
C VAL A 96 6.97 -10.23 -0.32
N ARG A 97 6.51 -11.47 -0.49
CA ARG A 97 6.62 -12.17 -1.77
C ARG A 97 5.54 -11.70 -2.72
N PHE A 98 5.89 -11.38 -3.96
CA PHE A 98 4.94 -11.16 -5.05
C PHE A 98 5.45 -11.89 -6.29
N LYS A 99 4.66 -12.85 -6.80
CA LYS A 99 5.09 -13.78 -7.86
C LYS A 99 6.42 -14.47 -7.49
N ASP A 100 7.50 -14.21 -8.21
CA ASP A 100 8.84 -14.77 -7.99
C ASP A 100 9.83 -13.76 -7.38
N GLU A 101 9.33 -12.60 -6.96
CA GLU A 101 10.12 -11.50 -6.43
C GLU A 101 9.79 -11.24 -4.95
N TYR A 102 10.69 -10.52 -4.29
CA TYR A 102 10.51 -10.03 -2.93
C TYR A 102 10.54 -8.51 -2.88
N ILE A 103 9.54 -7.93 -2.23
CA ILE A 103 9.43 -6.50 -1.94
C ILE A 103 9.94 -6.28 -0.52
N LEU A 104 10.98 -5.45 -0.38
CA LEU A 104 11.58 -5.11 0.91
C LEU A 104 10.87 -3.92 1.57
N LEU A 105 10.39 -4.16 2.78
CA LEU A 105 9.82 -3.16 3.68
C LEU A 105 10.91 -2.55 4.57
N ASN A 106 10.67 -1.33 5.03
CA ASN A 106 11.52 -0.60 5.97
C ASN A 106 11.38 -1.16 7.40
N GLN A 107 10.30 -1.90 7.66
CA GLN A 107 9.99 -2.47 8.96
C GLN A 107 9.48 -3.91 8.80
N LEU A 108 9.61 -4.70 9.87
CA LEU A 108 9.18 -6.09 9.89
C LEU A 108 7.65 -6.16 9.91
N ILE A 109 7.05 -7.14 9.25
CA ILE A 109 5.63 -7.46 9.46
C ILE A 109 5.48 -8.00 10.87
N TRP A 110 4.61 -7.40 11.67
CA TRP A 110 4.41 -7.80 13.05
C TRP A 110 3.22 -8.75 13.16
N ARG A 111 3.52 -10.00 13.50
CA ARG A 111 2.50 -10.99 13.84
C ARG A 111 2.48 -11.17 15.34
N ARG A 112 1.35 -10.87 15.97
CA ARG A 112 1.22 -10.95 17.44
C ARG A 112 0.68 -12.30 17.90
N LYS A 113 -0.41 -12.76 17.28
CA LYS A 113 -1.02 -14.08 17.47
C LYS A 113 -1.78 -14.47 16.19
N GLU A 114 -2.45 -15.62 16.23
CA GLU A 114 -3.34 -16.04 15.16
C GLU A 114 -4.34 -14.93 14.83
N LYS A 115 -4.49 -14.62 13.54
CA LYS A 115 -5.34 -13.56 12.97
C LYS A 115 -4.99 -12.12 13.36
N GLU A 116 -3.95 -11.90 14.16
CA GLU A 116 -3.45 -10.55 14.51
C GLU A 116 -2.17 -10.26 13.74
N TRP A 117 -2.35 -9.77 12.51
CA TRP A 117 -1.31 -9.35 11.60
C TRP A 117 -1.31 -7.84 11.45
N TYR A 118 -0.15 -7.24 11.66
CA TYR A 118 0.07 -5.81 11.61
C TYR A 118 1.16 -5.48 10.60
N VAL A 119 0.85 -4.56 9.69
CA VAL A 119 1.75 -4.15 8.61
C VAL A 119 2.22 -2.71 8.80
N PRO A 120 3.47 -2.39 8.44
CA PRO A 120 3.96 -1.02 8.49
C PRO A 120 3.35 -0.17 7.37
N GLU A 121 3.40 1.16 7.51
CA GLU A 121 2.82 2.07 6.50
C GLU A 121 3.38 1.87 5.09
N ASP A 122 4.67 1.53 4.98
CA ASP A 122 5.32 1.35 3.68
C ASP A 122 4.87 0.08 2.95
N PHE A 123 4.18 -0.85 3.63
CA PHE A 123 3.45 -1.94 2.97
C PHE A 123 2.39 -1.40 2.01
N LEU A 124 1.63 -0.37 2.43
CA LEU A 124 0.57 0.25 1.63
C LEU A 124 1.13 0.96 0.39
N GLN A 125 2.38 1.41 0.46
CA GLN A 125 3.03 2.16 -0.61
C GLN A 125 3.80 1.27 -1.60
N LYS A 126 4.45 0.21 -1.10
CA LYS A 126 5.37 -0.61 -1.89
C LYS A 126 4.76 -1.93 -2.35
N ALA A 127 4.02 -2.60 -1.47
CA ALA A 127 3.57 -3.98 -1.71
C ALA A 127 2.12 -4.03 -2.16
N LEU A 128 1.22 -3.36 -1.43
CA LEU A 128 -0.21 -3.40 -1.69
C LEU A 128 -0.60 -2.98 -3.13
N PRO A 129 -0.01 -1.93 -3.74
CA PRO A 129 -0.36 -1.52 -5.10
C PRO A 129 -0.14 -2.62 -6.17
N ALA A 130 0.76 -3.57 -5.90
CA ALA A 130 1.06 -4.66 -6.85
C ALA A 130 -0.13 -5.60 -7.09
N ILE A 131 -1.07 -5.69 -6.14
CA ILE A 131 -2.25 -6.56 -6.23
C ILE A 131 -3.57 -5.81 -6.44
N LEU A 132 -3.56 -4.48 -6.38
CA LEU A 132 -4.75 -3.64 -6.53
C LEU A 132 -5.03 -3.28 -7.99
N ALA A 133 -6.30 -3.39 -8.41
CA ALA A 133 -6.79 -2.76 -9.65
C ALA A 133 -7.22 -1.29 -9.44
N GLN A 134 -6.70 -0.66 -8.38
CA GLN A 134 -7.03 0.69 -7.94
C GLN A 134 -5.73 1.37 -7.50
N ARG A 135 -5.66 2.69 -7.65
CA ARG A 135 -4.54 3.50 -7.17
C ARG A 135 -4.80 3.93 -5.74
N LEU A 136 -3.82 3.70 -4.87
CA LEU A 136 -3.84 4.17 -3.48
C LEU A 136 -2.95 5.41 -3.37
N GLU A 137 -3.55 6.58 -3.15
CA GLU A 137 -2.83 7.85 -3.01
C GLU A 137 -2.83 8.36 -1.58
N ARG A 138 -1.65 8.77 -1.09
CA ARG A 138 -1.54 9.45 0.19
C ARG A 138 -2.11 10.87 0.08
N GLN A 139 -3.09 11.21 0.92
CA GLN A 139 -3.66 12.55 1.03
C GLN A 139 -3.00 13.35 2.16
N ALA A 140 -2.70 12.68 3.27
CA ALA A 140 -2.01 13.25 4.42
C ALA A 140 -1.24 12.15 5.17
N THR A 141 -0.63 12.51 6.30
CA THR A 141 -0.10 11.52 7.25
C THR A 141 -1.21 10.56 7.65
N ARG A 142 -0.97 9.24 7.52
CA ARG A 142 -1.93 8.18 7.85
C ARG A 142 -3.31 8.36 7.20
N SER A 143 -3.36 8.93 6.00
CA SER A 143 -4.61 9.11 5.25
C SER A 143 -4.39 8.81 3.77
N TYR A 144 -5.15 7.85 3.25
CA TYR A 144 -5.09 7.42 1.86
C TYR A 144 -6.46 7.48 1.21
N ARG A 145 -6.46 7.76 -0.10
CA ARG A 145 -7.65 7.70 -0.93
C ARG A 145 -7.45 6.71 -2.06
N VAL A 146 -8.48 5.93 -2.29
CA VAL A 146 -8.55 4.93 -3.33
C VAL A 146 -9.22 5.55 -4.56
N PHE A 147 -8.52 5.49 -5.68
CA PHE A 147 -9.01 5.91 -6.99
C PHE A 147 -9.07 4.71 -7.92
N PRO A 148 -10.05 4.64 -8.84
CA PRO A 148 -9.98 3.66 -9.92
C PRO A 148 -8.68 3.87 -10.71
N LEU A 149 -8.03 2.79 -11.15
CA LEU A 149 -6.96 2.93 -12.13
C LEU A 149 -7.55 3.49 -13.42
N GLU A 150 -6.85 4.44 -14.02
CA GLU A 150 -7.23 4.93 -15.33
C GLU A 150 -7.07 3.81 -16.36
N GLN A 151 -8.03 3.72 -17.28
CA GLN A 151 -7.95 2.78 -18.39
C GLN A 151 -7.13 3.42 -19.51
N ASN A 152 -6.05 2.76 -19.90
CA ASN A 152 -5.32 3.13 -21.11
C ASN A 152 -5.65 2.10 -22.19
N ARG A 153 -6.26 2.55 -23.28
CA ARG A 153 -6.48 1.69 -24.44
C ARG A 153 -5.14 1.53 -25.14
N VAL A 154 -4.68 0.29 -25.21
CA VAL A 154 -3.48 -0.06 -25.95
C VAL A 154 -3.91 -0.88 -27.15
N GLN A 155 -3.77 -0.28 -28.32
CA GLN A 155 -3.93 -0.98 -29.58
C GLN A 155 -2.63 -1.71 -29.91
N VAL A 156 -2.75 -3.00 -30.20
CA VAL A 156 -1.60 -3.83 -30.58
C VAL A 156 -1.71 -4.15 -32.06
N GLU A 157 -0.74 -3.66 -32.82
CA GLU A 157 -0.59 -3.99 -34.23
C GLU A 157 0.54 -5.02 -34.37
N VAL A 158 0.24 -6.10 -35.09
CA VAL A 158 1.22 -7.14 -35.40
C VAL A 158 1.51 -7.10 -36.89
N THR A 159 2.78 -6.88 -37.22
CA THR A 159 3.26 -6.95 -38.60
C THR A 159 4.23 -8.12 -38.73
N ASN A 160 3.89 -9.09 -39.57
CA ASN A 160 4.75 -10.23 -39.86
C ASN A 160 5.72 -9.88 -40.99
N PHE A 161 7.01 -10.15 -40.78
CA PHE A 161 8.05 -10.11 -41.80
C PHE A 161 8.60 -11.54 -42.01
N PRO A 162 9.33 -11.81 -43.10
CA PRO A 162 9.88 -13.15 -43.36
C PRO A 162 10.83 -13.67 -42.26
N ASP A 163 11.49 -12.77 -41.54
CA ASP A 163 12.55 -13.06 -40.56
C ASP A 163 12.22 -12.62 -39.12
N HIS A 164 11.19 -11.79 -38.91
CA HIS A 164 10.80 -11.31 -37.58
C HIS A 164 9.31 -10.93 -37.52
N VAL A 165 8.83 -10.67 -36.32
CA VAL A 165 7.51 -10.07 -36.08
C VAL A 165 7.70 -8.76 -35.35
N ARG A 166 7.00 -7.71 -35.80
CA ARG A 166 6.96 -6.41 -35.14
C ARG A 166 5.65 -6.27 -34.40
N LEU A 167 5.74 -6.02 -33.09
CA LEU A 167 4.62 -5.63 -32.25
C LEU A 167 4.69 -4.12 -32.02
N THR A 168 3.68 -3.39 -32.46
CA THR A 168 3.54 -1.95 -32.20
C THR A 168 2.42 -1.74 -31.18
N PHE A 169 2.76 -1.07 -30.08
CA PHE A 169 1.81 -0.72 -29.02
C PHE A 169 1.46 0.76 -29.13
N THR A 170 0.26 1.07 -29.59
CA THR A 170 -0.26 2.44 -29.69
C THR A 170 -1.12 2.72 -28.47
N GLN A 171 -0.69 3.67 -27.64
CA GLN A 171 -1.40 4.06 -26.43
C GLN A 171 -2.25 5.30 -26.67
N THR A 172 -3.46 5.32 -26.10
CA THR A 172 -4.28 6.54 -26.08
C THR A 172 -3.73 7.61 -25.15
N GLN A 173 -3.04 7.20 -24.09
CA GLN A 173 -2.37 8.09 -23.14
C GLN A 173 -0.93 7.62 -22.96
N THR A 174 0.02 8.56 -22.90
CA THR A 174 1.43 8.22 -22.71
C THR A 174 1.65 7.62 -21.32
N ALA A 175 2.00 6.34 -21.27
CA ALA A 175 2.33 5.63 -20.04
C ALA A 175 3.75 5.07 -20.08
N PRO A 176 4.49 5.03 -18.97
CA PRO A 176 5.79 4.36 -18.92
C PRO A 176 5.67 2.90 -19.37
N ILE A 177 6.46 2.51 -20.37
CA ILE A 177 6.50 1.14 -20.90
C ILE A 177 7.71 0.43 -20.31
N ARG A 178 7.51 -0.76 -19.75
CA ARG A 178 8.59 -1.66 -19.34
C ARG A 178 8.50 -2.94 -20.15
N VAL A 179 9.64 -3.43 -20.62
CA VAL A 179 9.73 -4.66 -21.42
C VAL A 179 10.63 -5.64 -20.69
N GLN A 180 10.17 -6.87 -20.51
CA GLN A 180 10.93 -7.97 -19.92
C GLN A 180 10.92 -9.16 -20.88
N GLU A 181 12.11 -9.69 -21.18
CA GLU A 181 12.28 -10.87 -22.02
C GLU A 181 12.41 -12.13 -21.15
N PHE A 182 11.66 -13.17 -21.50
CA PHE A 182 11.71 -14.51 -20.94
C PHE A 182 12.12 -15.49 -22.02
N GLN A 183 12.43 -16.73 -21.62
CA GLN A 183 12.91 -17.77 -22.55
C GLN A 183 12.00 -17.99 -23.77
N ASP A 184 10.67 -17.91 -23.58
CA ASP A 184 9.68 -18.17 -24.63
C ASP A 184 8.64 -17.04 -24.81
N SER A 185 8.82 -15.89 -24.13
CA SER A 185 7.84 -14.81 -24.16
C SER A 185 8.45 -13.44 -23.87
N ILE A 186 7.73 -12.39 -24.25
CA ILE A 186 8.05 -11.00 -23.88
C ILE A 186 6.86 -10.46 -23.09
N ARG A 187 7.10 -9.93 -21.90
CA ARG A 187 6.11 -9.18 -21.13
C ARG A 187 6.31 -7.69 -21.37
N VAL A 188 5.20 -7.00 -21.65
CA VAL A 188 5.17 -5.55 -21.80
C VAL A 188 4.20 -4.99 -20.77
N ASP A 189 4.72 -4.19 -19.84
CA ASP A 189 3.97 -3.58 -18.75
C ASP A 189 3.76 -2.08 -19.01
N PHE A 190 2.53 -1.61 -18.75
CA PHE A 190 2.07 -0.24 -19.03
C PHE A 190 1.84 0.58 -17.74
N GLY A 191 2.78 0.51 -16.80
CA GLY A 191 2.75 1.29 -15.56
C GLY A 191 1.49 1.07 -14.71
N ASP A 192 0.91 2.17 -14.22
CA ASP A 192 -0.27 2.18 -13.33
C ASP A 192 -1.60 2.27 -14.11
N TYR A 193 -1.64 1.78 -15.34
CA TYR A 193 -2.86 1.80 -16.16
C TYR A 193 -3.42 0.39 -16.33
N LEU A 194 -4.75 0.30 -16.36
CA LEU A 194 -5.43 -0.91 -16.85
C LEU A 194 -5.35 -0.92 -18.37
N VAL A 195 -4.83 -2.01 -18.92
CA VAL A 195 -4.71 -2.19 -20.37
C VAL A 195 -6.05 -2.69 -20.90
N VAL A 196 -6.67 -1.90 -21.77
CA VAL A 196 -7.80 -2.37 -22.56
C VAL A 196 -7.27 -2.76 -23.93
N PRO A 197 -7.13 -4.07 -24.22
CA PRO A 197 -6.52 -4.51 -25.46
C PRO A 197 -7.46 -4.36 -26.65
N ALA A 198 -6.95 -3.77 -27.72
CA ALA A 198 -7.51 -3.95 -29.05
C ALA A 198 -6.63 -4.94 -29.82
N MET A 199 -7.10 -6.19 -29.92
CA MET A 199 -6.45 -7.23 -30.70
C MET A 199 -6.43 -6.85 -32.19
N PRO A 200 -5.36 -7.19 -32.91
CA PRO A 200 -5.34 -7.00 -34.35
C PRO A 200 -6.40 -7.89 -35.00
N SER A 201 -7.01 -7.37 -36.07
CA SER A 201 -8.00 -8.11 -36.88
C SER A 201 -7.38 -9.30 -37.62
N VAL A 202 -6.06 -9.28 -37.82
CA VAL A 202 -5.28 -10.37 -38.43
C VAL A 202 -4.48 -11.08 -37.34
N ARG A 203 -4.65 -12.40 -37.24
CA ARG A 203 -3.88 -13.20 -36.27
C ARG A 203 -2.40 -13.26 -36.68
N PRO A 204 -1.46 -13.25 -35.71
CA PRO A 204 -0.04 -13.48 -35.99
C PRO A 204 0.19 -14.83 -36.69
N ASP A 205 1.31 -14.99 -37.41
CA ASP A 205 1.70 -16.34 -37.85
C ASP A 205 2.03 -17.19 -36.61
N ASN A 206 1.20 -18.22 -36.37
CA ASN A 206 1.31 -19.11 -35.21
C ASN A 206 2.64 -19.88 -35.15
N ARG A 207 3.42 -19.90 -36.25
CA ARG A 207 4.77 -20.48 -36.28
C ARG A 207 5.80 -19.59 -35.59
N ILE A 208 5.54 -18.29 -35.50
CA ILE A 208 6.47 -17.29 -34.95
C ILE A 208 5.96 -16.72 -33.62
N VAL A 209 4.66 -16.43 -33.52
CA VAL A 209 4.03 -15.94 -32.29
C VAL A 209 2.92 -16.91 -31.89
N LYS A 210 3.12 -17.65 -30.80
CA LYS A 210 2.16 -18.63 -30.29
C LYS A 210 0.86 -17.99 -29.77
N GLY A 211 0.91 -16.72 -29.36
CA GLY A 211 -0.25 -15.96 -28.93
C GLY A 211 0.12 -14.62 -28.30
N ILE A 212 -0.88 -13.76 -28.15
CA ILE A 212 -0.82 -12.52 -27.37
C ILE A 212 -1.85 -12.66 -26.26
N GLN A 213 -1.44 -12.40 -25.02
CA GLN A 213 -2.29 -12.48 -23.84
C GLN A 213 -2.20 -11.14 -23.09
N PHE A 214 -3.31 -10.74 -22.48
CA PHE A 214 -3.40 -9.55 -21.64
C PHE A 214 -3.85 -9.99 -20.26
N ASP A 215 -3.10 -9.58 -19.25
CA ASP A 215 -3.36 -9.83 -17.82
C ASP A 215 -4.10 -8.65 -17.18
#